data_AF-A0A562HI45-F1
#
_entry.id   AF-A0A562HI45-F1
#
_cell.length_a   1.000
_cell.length_b   1.000
_cell.length_c   1.000
_cell.angle_alpha   90.00
_cell.angle_beta   90.00
_cell.angle_gamma   90.00
#
_symmetry.space_group_name_H-M   'P 1'
#
loop_
_entity.id
_entity.type
_entity.pdbx_description
1 polymer ?
#
loop_
_entity_poly.entity_id
_entity_poly.type
_entity_poly.pdbx_seq_one_letter_code
_entity_poly.pdbx_strand_id
1 'polypeptide(L)'
;MADRHWQSAAVHQIVSERGILCMFKQIVSAFIVGGIFAVVGQSLISVISSLLGGFSMMVVLVTLLVLGMMGGVLFISGIYQKIEKIGAFGAILPLCGLVAAIGGIYSGAKINTGSTRDAVKEALLFVLYILGIGTILAVLVGVIAFYTI
;
A
#
# COMPACT_ATOMS: atom_id res chain seq x y z
N MET A 1 48.99 8.93 -21.72
CA MET A 1 47.71 8.60 -22.40
C MET A 1 47.03 7.34 -21.84
N ALA A 2 47.76 6.35 -21.30
CA ALA A 2 47.18 5.14 -20.68
C ALA A 2 46.48 5.43 -19.33
N ASP A 3 46.95 6.44 -18.63
CA ASP A 3 46.54 6.99 -17.34
C ASP A 3 45.07 7.47 -17.28
N ARG A 4 44.48 7.97 -18.39
CA ARG A 4 43.06 8.36 -18.44
C ARG A 4 42.08 7.19 -18.53
N HIS A 5 42.50 6.03 -19.06
CA HIS A 5 41.63 4.85 -19.15
C HIS A 5 41.41 4.18 -17.79
N TRP A 6 42.44 4.14 -16.94
CA TRP A 6 42.35 3.55 -15.60
C TRP A 6 41.48 4.37 -14.65
N GLN A 7 41.52 5.70 -14.74
CA GLN A 7 40.66 6.57 -13.93
C GLN A 7 39.17 6.44 -14.30
N SER A 8 38.84 6.28 -15.59
CA SER A 8 37.44 6.15 -16.02
C SER A 8 36.81 4.81 -15.60
N ALA A 9 37.58 3.71 -15.68
CA ALA A 9 37.14 2.39 -15.22
C ALA A 9 36.91 2.34 -13.70
N ALA A 10 37.84 2.92 -12.92
CA ALA A 10 37.71 2.98 -11.46
C ALA A 10 36.51 3.84 -11.02
N VAL A 11 36.26 4.97 -11.70
CA VAL A 11 35.08 5.82 -11.42
C VAL A 11 33.79 5.08 -11.74
N HIS A 12 33.71 4.35 -12.87
CA HIS A 12 32.54 3.54 -13.19
C HIS A 12 32.29 2.42 -12.18
N GLN A 13 33.35 1.78 -11.69
CA GLN A 13 33.26 0.71 -10.69
C GLN A 13 32.79 1.25 -9.33
N ILE A 14 33.35 2.38 -8.88
CA ILE A 14 32.95 3.05 -7.64
C ILE A 14 31.52 3.62 -7.72
N VAL A 15 31.10 4.11 -8.88
CA VAL A 15 29.72 4.57 -9.11
C VAL A 15 28.75 3.38 -9.13
N SER A 16 29.14 2.25 -9.71
CA SER A 16 28.36 1.01 -9.72
C SER A 16 28.19 0.44 -8.31
N GLU A 17 29.27 0.33 -7.53
CA GLU A 17 29.23 -0.18 -6.15
C GLU A 17 28.41 0.75 -5.23
N ARG A 18 28.54 2.07 -5.37
CA ARG A 18 27.69 3.03 -4.64
C ARG A 18 26.23 2.98 -5.08
N GLY A 19 25.96 2.72 -6.35
CA GLY A 19 24.62 2.51 -6.89
C GLY A 19 23.93 1.29 -6.28
N ILE A 20 24.63 0.15 -6.23
CA ILE A 20 24.12 -1.11 -5.66
C ILE A 20 23.81 -0.95 -4.16
N LEU A 21 24.71 -0.31 -3.40
CA LEU A 21 24.49 -0.08 -1.97
C LEU A 21 23.25 0.78 -1.69
N CYS A 22 23.02 1.80 -2.52
CA CYS A 22 21.87 2.69 -2.41
C CYS A 22 20.56 1.97 -2.76
N MET A 23 20.59 1.14 -3.80
CA MET A 23 19.45 0.32 -4.23
C MET A 23 19.07 -0.71 -3.16
N PHE A 24 20.05 -1.40 -2.58
CA PHE A 24 19.82 -2.36 -1.50
C PHE A 24 19.19 -1.70 -0.27
N LYS A 25 19.70 -0.52 0.12
CA LYS A 25 19.14 0.25 1.23
C LYS A 25 17.68 0.67 0.98
N GLN A 26 17.33 1.04 -0.25
CA GLN A 26 15.94 1.35 -0.63
C GLN A 26 15.04 0.12 -0.63
N ILE A 27 15.53 -1.03 -1.09
CA ILE A 27 14.77 -2.29 -1.07
C ILE A 27 14.45 -2.69 0.37
N VAL A 28 15.45 -2.62 1.26
CA VAL A 28 15.27 -2.92 2.68
C VAL A 28 14.32 -1.92 3.34
N SER A 29 14.41 -0.62 3.02
CA SER A 29 13.48 0.37 3.59
C SER A 29 12.05 0.16 3.12
N ALA A 30 11.85 -0.15 1.83
CA ALA A 30 10.54 -0.49 1.28
C ALA A 30 9.96 -1.75 1.92
N PHE A 31 10.79 -2.76 2.17
CA PHE A 31 10.38 -4.00 2.85
C PHE A 31 9.98 -3.74 4.30
N ILE A 32 10.74 -2.95 5.05
CA ILE A 32 10.42 -2.64 6.46
C ILE A 32 9.12 -1.83 6.54
N VAL A 33 8.99 -0.77 5.75
CA VAL A 33 7.79 0.09 5.75
C VAL A 33 6.57 -0.73 5.31
N GLY A 34 6.72 -1.51 4.24
CA GLY A 34 5.69 -2.43 3.76
C GLY A 34 5.27 -3.47 4.79
N GLY A 35 6.24 -4.10 5.45
CA GLY A 35 6.03 -5.08 6.50
C GLY A 35 5.28 -4.50 7.70
N ILE A 36 5.64 -3.28 8.13
CA ILE A 36 4.92 -2.59 9.21
C ILE A 36 3.47 -2.33 8.79
N PHE A 37 3.21 -1.83 7.58
CA PHE A 37 1.84 -1.64 7.09
C PHE A 37 1.06 -2.96 7.02
N ALA A 38 1.70 -4.04 6.59
CA ALA A 38 1.07 -5.36 6.55
C ALA A 38 0.73 -5.87 7.97
N VAL A 39 1.64 -5.73 8.94
CA VAL A 39 1.40 -6.11 10.33
C VAL A 39 0.27 -5.29 10.95
N VAL A 40 0.26 -3.97 10.73
CA VAL A 40 -0.83 -3.09 11.20
C VAL A 40 -2.16 -3.51 10.58
N GLY A 41 -2.20 -3.73 9.26
CA GLY A 41 -3.41 -4.17 8.57
C GLY A 41 -3.92 -5.52 9.08
N GLN A 42 -3.03 -6.49 9.25
CA GLN A 42 -3.40 -7.81 9.74
C GLN A 42 -3.87 -7.79 11.20
N SER A 43 -3.25 -6.94 12.03
CA SER A 43 -3.66 -6.73 13.42
C SER A 43 -5.07 -6.13 13.49
N LEU A 44 -5.36 -5.14 12.64
CA LEU A 44 -6.68 -4.54 12.50
C LEU A 44 -7.74 -5.56 12.05
N ILE A 45 -7.43 -6.37 11.04
CA ILE A 45 -8.32 -7.46 10.59
C ILE A 45 -8.62 -8.40 11.76
N SER A 46 -7.61 -8.76 12.55
CA SER A 46 -7.76 -9.67 13.68
C SER A 46 -8.66 -9.10 14.78
N VAL A 47 -8.48 -7.81 15.11
CA VAL A 47 -9.32 -7.09 16.10
C VAL A 47 -10.75 -6.92 15.59
N ILE A 48 -10.94 -6.55 14.33
CA ILE A 48 -12.28 -6.34 13.78
C ILE A 48 -13.00 -7.69 13.61
N SER A 49 -12.27 -8.76 13.24
CA SER A 49 -12.83 -10.12 13.16
C SER A 49 -13.32 -10.63 14.51
N SER A 50 -12.61 -10.33 15.60
CA SER A 50 -13.02 -10.74 16.94
C SER A 50 -14.26 -9.97 17.42
N LEU A 51 -14.39 -8.69 17.04
CA LEU A 51 -15.56 -7.86 17.35
C LEU A 51 -16.81 -8.25 16.54
N LEU A 52 -16.64 -8.64 15.27
CA LEU A 52 -17.74 -8.99 14.37
C LEU A 52 -18.11 -10.49 14.40
N GLY A 53 -17.46 -11.29 15.25
CA GLY A 53 -17.81 -12.70 15.44
C GLY A 53 -17.34 -13.66 14.33
N GLY A 54 -16.37 -13.25 13.51
CA GLY A 54 -15.79 -14.10 12.47
C GLY A 54 -15.37 -13.34 11.22
N PHE A 55 -14.60 -14.00 10.35
CA PHE A 55 -14.14 -13.42 9.09
C PHE A 55 -15.30 -13.34 8.09
N SER A 56 -15.73 -12.13 7.76
CA SER A 56 -16.76 -11.85 6.78
C SER A 56 -16.34 -10.71 5.87
N MET A 57 -17.02 -10.52 4.73
CA MET A 57 -16.72 -9.40 3.82
C MET A 57 -16.80 -8.05 4.54
N MET A 58 -17.70 -7.92 5.53
CA MET A 58 -17.87 -6.72 6.34
C MET A 58 -16.62 -6.39 7.18
N VAL A 59 -15.90 -7.40 7.68
CA VAL A 59 -14.62 -7.21 8.39
C VAL A 59 -13.62 -6.51 7.49
N VAL A 60 -13.48 -6.98 6.24
CA VAL A 60 -12.54 -6.40 5.28
C VAL A 60 -12.91 -4.94 4.99
N LEU A 61 -14.20 -4.65 4.76
CA LEU A 61 -14.67 -3.30 4.47
C LEU A 61 -14.46 -2.33 5.64
N VAL A 62 -14.78 -2.76 6.87
CA VAL A 62 -14.58 -1.95 8.08
C VAL A 62 -13.09 -1.74 8.35
N THR A 63 -12.28 -2.77 8.14
CA THR A 63 -10.82 -2.66 8.29
C THR A 63 -10.25 -1.63 7.33
N LEU A 64 -10.65 -1.67 6.06
CA LEU A 64 -10.21 -0.68 5.07
C LEU A 64 -10.65 0.74 5.40
N LEU A 65 -11.87 0.91 5.94
CA LEU A 65 -12.33 2.22 6.40
C LEU A 65 -11.45 2.76 7.53
N VAL A 66 -11.16 1.93 8.54
CA VAL A 66 -10.30 2.33 9.68
C VAL A 66 -8.87 2.62 9.24
N LEU A 67 -8.33 1.80 8.34
CA LEU A 67 -7.00 2.02 7.75
C LEU A 67 -6.96 3.32 6.93
N GLY A 68 -8.02 3.62 6.18
CA GLY A 68 -8.18 4.87 5.44
C GLY A 68 -8.21 6.09 6.37
N MET A 69 -8.97 6.02 7.48
CA MET A 69 -9.00 7.09 8.49
C MET A 69 -7.63 7.28 9.15
N MET A 70 -6.96 6.20 9.54
CA MET A 70 -5.60 6.26 10.09
C MET A 70 -4.63 6.89 9.09
N GLY A 71 -4.69 6.48 7.82
CA GLY A 71 -3.91 7.08 6.73
C GLY A 71 -4.16 8.58 6.61
N GLY A 72 -5.43 9.01 6.68
CA GLY A 72 -5.81 10.42 6.69
C GLY A 72 -5.23 11.20 7.87
N VAL A 73 -5.29 10.66 9.09
CA VAL A 73 -4.69 11.29 10.29
C VAL A 73 -3.16 11.37 10.15
N LEU A 74 -2.52 10.33 9.64
CA LEU A 74 -1.07 10.33 9.35
C LEU A 74 -0.71 11.35 8.26
N PHE A 75 -1.60 11.59 7.30
CA PHE A 75 -1.42 12.58 6.25
C PHE A 75 -1.51 14.01 6.78
N ILE A 76 -2.57 14.33 7.54
CA ILE A 76 -2.76 15.67 8.14
C ILE A 76 -1.63 16.02 9.10
N SER A 77 -1.14 15.05 9.87
CA SER A 77 0.01 15.25 10.78
C SER A 77 1.36 15.36 10.06
N GLY A 78 1.41 15.23 8.72
CA GLY A 78 2.63 15.30 7.91
C GLY A 78 3.58 14.10 8.11
N ILE A 79 3.20 13.13 8.92
CA ILE A 79 3.99 11.92 9.21
C ILE A 79 4.01 11.00 7.97
N TYR A 80 2.89 10.91 7.25
CA TYR A 80 2.77 10.09 6.04
C TYR A 80 3.79 10.50 4.97
N GLN A 81 3.97 11.81 4.74
CA GLN A 81 4.95 12.32 3.77
C GLN A 81 6.40 12.00 4.14
N LYS A 82 6.71 11.88 5.45
CA LYS A 82 8.03 11.42 5.92
C LYS A 82 8.19 9.92 5.70
N ILE A 83 7.14 9.13 5.95
CA ILE A 83 7.14 7.69 5.71
C ILE A 83 7.27 7.40 4.20
N GLU A 84 6.62 8.17 3.34
CA GLU A 84 6.70 8.02 1.88
C GLU A 84 8.13 8.28 1.36
N LYS A 85 8.80 9.33 1.88
CA LYS A 85 10.21 9.62 1.55
C LYS A 85 11.19 8.51 1.97
N ILE A 86 10.86 7.76 3.04
CA ILE A 86 11.71 6.69 3.58
C ILE A 86 11.37 5.34 2.95
N GLY A 87 10.08 5.07 2.74
CA GLY A 87 9.55 3.80 2.27
C GLY A 87 9.49 3.65 0.76
N ALA A 88 9.47 4.75 -0.01
CA ALA A 88 9.35 4.75 -1.47
C ALA A 88 8.25 3.77 -1.95
N PHE A 89 8.63 2.70 -2.68
CA PHE A 89 7.71 1.64 -3.12
C PHE A 89 6.94 0.94 -1.99
N GLY A 90 7.48 0.94 -0.77
CA GLY A 90 6.82 0.36 0.40
C GLY A 90 5.54 1.09 0.82
N ALA A 91 5.41 2.39 0.50
CA ALA A 91 4.16 3.13 0.71
C ALA A 91 3.12 2.88 -0.39
N ILE A 92 3.54 2.37 -1.55
CA ILE A 92 2.69 2.01 -2.70
C ILE A 92 2.12 0.58 -2.55
N LEU A 93 2.69 -0.25 -1.66
CA LEU A 93 2.21 -1.61 -1.35
C LEU A 93 0.71 -1.76 -1.10
N PRO A 94 -0.03 -0.80 -0.51
CA PRO A 94 -1.48 -0.88 -0.42
C PRO A 94 -2.19 -1.04 -1.78
N LEU A 95 -1.64 -0.47 -2.86
CA LEU A 95 -2.16 -0.68 -4.23
C LEU A 95 -1.84 -2.09 -4.75
N CYS A 96 -0.65 -2.62 -4.45
CA CYS A 96 -0.30 -4.00 -4.79
C CYS A 96 -1.18 -5.02 -4.04
N GLY A 97 -1.44 -4.75 -2.76
CA GLY A 97 -2.36 -5.54 -1.93
C GLY A 97 -3.80 -5.47 -2.40
N LEU A 98 -4.25 -4.31 -2.90
CA LEU A 98 -5.57 -4.15 -3.50
C LEU A 98 -5.78 -5.07 -4.70
N VAL A 99 -4.80 -5.18 -5.60
CA VAL A 99 -4.86 -6.09 -6.76
C VAL A 99 -4.99 -7.54 -6.32
N ALA A 100 -4.21 -7.96 -5.31
CA ALA A 100 -4.30 -9.31 -4.74
C ALA A 100 -5.68 -9.57 -4.09
N ALA A 101 -6.24 -8.59 -3.38
CA ALA A 101 -7.56 -8.68 -2.79
C ALA A 101 -8.67 -8.80 -3.85
N ILE A 102 -8.61 -8.01 -4.93
CA ILE A 102 -9.54 -8.11 -6.06
C ILE A 102 -9.47 -9.52 -6.68
N GLY A 103 -8.26 -10.04 -6.90
CA GLY A 103 -8.05 -11.40 -7.39
C GLY A 103 -8.65 -12.47 -6.46
N GLY A 104 -8.50 -12.29 -5.14
CA GLY A 104 -9.10 -13.15 -4.12
C GLY A 104 -10.64 -13.13 -4.15
N ILE A 105 -11.25 -11.94 -4.19
CA ILE A 105 -12.71 -11.75 -4.28
C ILE A 105 -13.24 -12.41 -5.55
N TYR A 106 -12.61 -12.16 -6.70
CA TYR A 106 -12.98 -12.76 -7.97
C TYR A 106 -12.90 -14.28 -7.94
N SER A 107 -11.77 -14.83 -7.45
CA SER A 107 -11.58 -16.28 -7.36
C SER A 107 -12.61 -16.93 -6.43
N GLY A 108 -12.83 -16.36 -5.24
CA GLY A 108 -13.83 -16.85 -4.29
C GLY A 108 -15.25 -16.80 -4.83
N ALA A 109 -15.64 -15.68 -5.47
CA ALA A 109 -16.96 -15.55 -6.07
C ALA A 109 -17.16 -16.52 -7.24
N LYS A 110 -16.13 -16.76 -8.06
CA LYS A 110 -16.19 -17.73 -9.16
C LYS A 110 -16.35 -19.17 -8.66
N ILE A 111 -15.64 -19.54 -7.59
CA ILE A 111 -15.76 -20.86 -6.96
C ILE A 111 -17.18 -21.07 -6.40
N ASN A 112 -17.76 -20.05 -5.76
CA ASN A 112 -19.05 -20.16 -5.09
C ASN A 112 -20.25 -20.09 -6.05
N THR A 113 -20.14 -19.36 -7.16
CA THR A 113 -21.28 -19.12 -8.08
C THR A 113 -21.16 -19.86 -9.40
N GLY A 114 -19.98 -20.37 -9.76
CA GLY A 114 -19.70 -20.94 -11.08
C GLY A 114 -19.75 -19.93 -12.23
N SER A 115 -20.08 -18.66 -11.96
CA SER A 115 -20.36 -17.63 -12.95
C SER A 115 -19.27 -16.58 -12.97
N THR A 116 -18.57 -16.46 -14.10
CA THR A 116 -17.57 -15.42 -14.33
C THR A 116 -18.20 -14.02 -14.23
N ARG A 117 -19.45 -13.84 -14.66
CA ARG A 117 -20.13 -12.54 -14.65
C ARG A 117 -20.34 -12.04 -13.23
N ASP A 118 -20.76 -12.92 -12.32
CA ASP A 118 -21.04 -12.53 -10.94
C ASP A 118 -19.74 -12.34 -10.15
N ALA A 119 -18.70 -13.12 -10.46
CA ALA A 119 -17.36 -12.88 -9.93
C ALA A 119 -16.78 -11.52 -10.36
N VAL A 120 -16.96 -11.12 -11.62
CA VAL A 120 -16.55 -9.78 -12.09
C VAL A 120 -17.36 -8.69 -11.38
N LYS A 121 -18.68 -8.87 -11.21
CA LYS A 121 -19.51 -7.89 -10.50
C LYS A 121 -19.07 -7.68 -9.05
N GLU A 122 -18.84 -8.76 -8.30
CA GLU A 122 -18.36 -8.69 -6.91
C GLU A 122 -17.00 -7.98 -6.80
N ALA A 123 -16.06 -8.35 -7.67
CA ALA A 123 -14.76 -7.70 -7.74
C ALA A 123 -14.87 -6.22 -8.11
N LEU A 124 -15.73 -5.87 -9.08
CA LEU A 124 -15.95 -4.49 -9.52
C LEU A 124 -16.63 -3.64 -8.44
N LEU A 125 -17.62 -4.19 -7.75
CA LEU A 125 -18.28 -3.53 -6.62
C LEU A 125 -17.30 -3.27 -5.48
N PHE A 126 -16.41 -4.22 -5.18
CA PHE A 126 -15.35 -4.04 -4.19
C PHE A 126 -14.41 -2.88 -4.57
N VAL A 127 -14.00 -2.79 -5.84
CA VAL A 127 -13.17 -1.68 -6.35
C VAL A 127 -13.88 -0.34 -6.24
N LEU A 128 -15.14 -0.27 -6.71
CA LEU A 128 -15.96 0.95 -6.64
C LEU A 128 -16.20 1.40 -5.21
N TYR A 129 -16.41 0.47 -4.28
CA TYR A 129 -16.59 0.78 -2.87
C TYR A 129 -15.32 1.40 -2.28
N ILE A 130 -14.16 0.80 -2.53
CA ILE A 130 -12.87 1.30 -2.02
C ILE A 130 -12.53 2.66 -2.62
N LEU A 131 -12.69 2.82 -3.93
CA LEU A 131 -12.47 4.09 -4.60
C LEU A 131 -13.45 5.15 -4.12
N GLY A 132 -14.75 4.82 -4.03
CA GLY A 132 -15.78 5.76 -3.58
C GLY A 132 -15.52 6.28 -2.18
N ILE A 133 -15.32 5.38 -1.21
CA ILE A 133 -14.99 5.78 0.17
C ILE A 133 -13.64 6.49 0.23
N GLY A 134 -12.64 5.99 -0.50
CA GLY A 134 -11.31 6.59 -0.56
C GLY A 134 -11.35 8.03 -1.09
N THR A 135 -12.12 8.31 -2.13
CA THR A 135 -12.30 9.66 -2.68
C THR A 135 -13.03 10.57 -1.70
N ILE A 136 -14.09 10.09 -1.04
CA ILE A 136 -14.80 10.89 -0.02
C ILE A 136 -13.85 11.24 1.13
N LEU A 137 -13.11 10.26 1.66
CA LEU A 137 -12.13 10.47 2.72
C LEU A 137 -11.01 11.41 2.27
N ALA A 138 -10.51 11.27 1.04
CA ALA A 138 -9.47 12.13 0.49
C ALA A 138 -9.94 13.59 0.36
N VAL A 139 -11.18 13.82 -0.08
CA VAL A 139 -11.77 15.15 -0.14
C VAL A 139 -11.91 15.73 1.27
N LEU A 140 -12.42 14.96 2.24
CA LEU A 140 -12.54 15.42 3.63
C LEU A 140 -11.17 15.78 4.23
N VAL A 141 -10.19 14.89 4.09
CA VAL A 141 -8.82 15.12 4.56
C VAL A 141 -8.20 16.33 3.86
N GLY A 142 -8.41 16.48 2.55
CA GLY A 142 -7.94 17.63 1.78
C GLY A 142 -8.54 18.95 2.25
N VAL A 143 -9.84 18.99 2.53
CA VAL A 143 -10.52 20.17 3.08
C VAL A 143 -9.99 20.48 4.49
N ILE A 144 -9.87 19.49 5.37
CA ILE A 144 -9.33 19.69 6.72
C ILE A 144 -7.89 20.19 6.66
N ALA A 145 -7.05 19.60 5.81
CA ALA A 145 -5.67 20.03 5.61
C ALA A 145 -5.59 21.47 5.08
N PHE A 146 -6.46 21.87 4.16
CA PHE A 146 -6.51 23.25 3.64
C PHE A 146 -6.82 24.30 4.72
N TYR A 147 -7.61 23.95 5.74
CA TYR A 147 -7.91 24.86 6.86
C TYR A 147 -6.93 24.76 8.04
N THR A 148 -6.04 23.76 8.05
CA THR A 148 -5.11 23.49 9.16
C THR A 148 -3.66 23.89 8.86
N ILE A 149 -3.31 24.02 7.58
CA ILE A 149 -1.98 24.44 7.07
C ILE A 149 -2.07 25.88 6.58
#